data_AF-A0A7V5PFG5-F1
#
_entry.id   AF-A0A7V5PFG5-F1
#
_cell.length_a   1.000
_cell.length_b   1.000
_cell.length_c   1.000
_cell.angle_alpha   90.00
_cell.angle_beta   90.00
_cell.angle_gamma   90.00
#
_symmetry.space_group_name_H-M   'P 1'
#
loop_
_entity.id
_entity.type
_entity.pdbx_description
1 polymer ?
#
loop_
_entity_poly.entity_id
_entity_poly.type
_entity_poly.pdbx_seq_one_letter_code
_entity_poly.pdbx_strand_id
1 'polypeptide(L)'
;MKRRHPSEDLSPIERRAALSMAGIYAVRMLGLFMILPVFALYAEHLQGVTPFLVGVAIGIYGFTQGLLQVPLGMLSDRIGRKPVIVGGLLVFALGSAVAAMS
;
A
#
# COMPACT_ATOMS: atom_id res chain seq x y z
N MET A 1 2.09 -27.38 -38.61
CA MET A 1 1.53 -28.18 -37.49
C MET A 1 1.63 -27.33 -36.22
N LYS A 2 0.51 -26.76 -35.75
CA LYS A 2 0.44 -25.73 -34.69
C LYS A 2 0.62 -26.40 -33.33
N ARG A 3 1.77 -26.21 -32.66
CA ARG A 3 2.00 -26.68 -31.28
C ARG A 3 0.98 -25.97 -30.38
N ARG A 4 0.03 -26.71 -29.81
CA ARG A 4 -0.91 -26.20 -28.82
C ARG A 4 -0.12 -25.96 -27.53
N HIS A 5 -0.04 -24.70 -27.08
CA HIS A 5 0.36 -24.41 -25.71
C HIS A 5 -0.69 -25.03 -24.77
N PRO A 6 -0.31 -25.85 -23.77
CA PRO A 6 -1.24 -26.27 -22.74
C PRO A 6 -1.74 -25.00 -22.04
N SER A 7 -3.05 -24.87 -21.87
CA SER A 7 -3.61 -23.88 -20.94
C SER A 7 -3.08 -24.27 -19.56
N GLU A 8 -2.14 -23.50 -19.00
CA GLU A 8 -1.73 -23.65 -17.60
C GLU A 8 -2.87 -23.14 -16.72
N ASP A 9 -3.86 -23.99 -16.50
CA ASP A 9 -4.94 -23.72 -15.57
C ASP A 9 -4.37 -23.70 -14.14
N LEU A 10 -4.54 -22.58 -13.45
CA LEU A 10 -4.10 -22.41 -12.06
C LEU A 10 -4.70 -23.50 -11.18
N SER A 11 -3.87 -24.12 -10.32
CA SER A 11 -4.39 -25.06 -9.34
C SER A 11 -5.38 -24.37 -8.39
N PRO A 12 -6.30 -25.11 -7.75
CA PRO A 12 -7.28 -24.52 -6.83
C PRO A 12 -6.64 -23.71 -5.69
N ILE A 13 -5.44 -24.10 -5.24
CA ILE A 13 -4.67 -23.43 -4.20
C ILE A 13 -4.10 -22.11 -4.73
N GLU A 14 -3.48 -22.13 -5.91
CA GLU A 14 -2.92 -20.92 -6.54
C GLU A 14 -4.01 -19.92 -6.87
N ARG A 15 -5.15 -20.38 -7.39
CA ARG A 15 -6.31 -19.52 -7.66
C ARG A 15 -6.83 -18.85 -6.39
N ARG A 16 -6.91 -19.58 -5.28
CA ARG A 16 -7.32 -19.02 -3.97
C ARG A 16 -6.31 -18.01 -3.44
N ALA A 17 -5.02 -18.32 -3.53
CA ALA A 17 -3.95 -17.40 -3.12
C ALA A 17 -3.96 -16.13 -3.98
N ALA A 18 -4.06 -16.25 -5.30
CA ALA A 18 -4.15 -15.13 -6.23
C ALA A 18 -5.38 -14.26 -5.96
N LEU A 19 -6.57 -14.87 -5.78
CA LEU A 19 -7.79 -14.14 -5.40
C LEU A 19 -7.64 -13.40 -4.07
N SER A 20 -7.00 -14.02 -3.07
CA SER A 20 -6.78 -13.38 -1.77
C SER A 20 -5.84 -12.17 -1.89
N MET A 21 -4.75 -12.30 -2.65
CA MET A 21 -3.79 -11.23 -2.89
C MET A 21 -4.41 -10.09 -3.70
N ALA A 22 -5.18 -10.43 -4.74
CA ALA A 22 -5.94 -9.48 -5.54
C ALA A 22 -6.99 -8.75 -4.71
N GLY A 23 -7.70 -9.45 -3.82
CA GLY A 23 -8.67 -8.84 -2.90
C GLY A 23 -8.02 -7.84 -1.94
N ILE A 24 -6.89 -8.22 -1.31
CA ILE A 24 -6.12 -7.33 -0.43
C ILE A 24 -5.68 -6.07 -1.19
N TYR A 25 -5.17 -6.25 -2.42
CA TYR A 25 -4.73 -5.13 -3.25
C TYR A 25 -5.91 -4.24 -3.68
N ALA A 26 -7.04 -4.83 -4.07
CA ALA A 26 -8.24 -4.10 -4.47
C ALA A 26 -8.76 -3.24 -3.33
N VAL A 27 -8.90 -3.80 -2.12
CA VAL A 27 -9.32 -3.05 -0.93
C VAL A 27 -8.35 -1.91 -0.63
N ARG A 28 -7.03 -2.17 -0.71
CA ARG A 28 -6.01 -1.14 -0.49
C ARG A 28 -6.10 0.00 -1.50
N MET A 29 -6.21 -0.31 -2.78
CA MET A 29 -6.32 0.69 -3.84
C MET A 29 -7.61 1.50 -3.70
N LEU A 30 -8.73 0.84 -3.43
CA LEU A 30 -10.01 1.51 -3.21
C LEU A 30 -9.90 2.49 -2.03
N GLY A 31 -9.38 2.06 -0.87
CA GLY A 31 -9.16 2.93 0.29
C GLY A 31 -8.27 4.13 -0.02
N LEU A 32 -7.15 3.92 -0.73
CA LEU A 32 -6.22 4.98 -1.10
C LEU A 32 -6.85 6.00 -2.06
N PHE A 33 -7.56 5.52 -3.09
CA PHE A 33 -8.20 6.39 -4.07
C PHE A 33 -9.39 7.14 -3.52
N MET A 34 -10.03 6.65 -2.44
CA MET A 34 -11.03 7.43 -1.72
C MET A 34 -10.39 8.48 -0.81
N ILE A 35 -9.35 8.11 -0.04
CA ILE A 35 -8.82 9.01 0.99
C ILE A 35 -8.08 10.21 0.42
N LEU A 36 -7.32 10.05 -0.67
CA LEU A 36 -6.54 11.15 -1.27
C LEU A 36 -7.42 12.35 -1.71
N PRO A 37 -8.46 12.18 -2.54
CA PRO A 37 -9.31 13.30 -2.94
C PRO A 37 -10.17 13.83 -1.80
N VAL A 38 -10.66 12.95 -0.91
CA VAL A 38 -11.45 13.38 0.27
C VAL A 38 -10.59 14.22 1.21
N PHE A 39 -9.35 13.80 1.47
CA PHE A 39 -8.40 14.56 2.28
C PHE A 39 -8.07 15.90 1.64
N ALA A 40 -7.84 15.97 0.33
CA ALA A 40 -7.57 17.23 -0.36
C ALA A 40 -8.70 18.26 -0.19
N LEU A 41 -9.96 17.82 -0.30
CA LEU A 41 -11.14 18.68 -0.08
C LEU A 41 -11.32 19.06 1.40
N TYR A 42 -11.11 18.12 2.30
CA TYR A 42 -11.29 18.35 3.73
C TYR A 42 -10.19 19.25 4.32
N ALA A 43 -8.96 19.14 3.83
CA ALA A 43 -7.81 19.84 4.37
C ALA A 43 -7.92 21.38 4.26
N GLU A 44 -8.70 21.90 3.31
CA GLU A 44 -9.00 23.34 3.21
C GLU A 44 -9.75 23.89 4.43
N HIS A 45 -10.43 23.02 5.18
CA HIS A 45 -11.20 23.39 6.38
C HIS A 45 -10.36 23.29 7.66
N LEU A 46 -9.12 22.81 7.57
CA LEU A 46 -8.21 22.69 8.71
C LEU A 46 -7.51 24.03 8.98
N GLN A 47 -7.44 24.42 10.25
CA GLN A 47 -6.81 25.68 10.64
C GLN A 47 -5.30 25.63 10.38
N GLY A 48 -4.76 26.68 9.75
CA GLY A 48 -3.33 26.81 9.48
C GLY A 48 -2.80 25.97 8.31
N VAL A 49 -3.67 25.29 7.57
CA VAL A 49 -3.27 24.50 6.39
C VAL A 49 -3.10 25.40 5.17
N THR A 50 -2.01 25.18 4.42
CA THR A 50 -1.76 25.82 3.13
C THR A 50 -1.82 24.78 2.01
N PRO A 51 -2.13 25.17 0.76
CA PRO A 51 -2.12 24.23 -0.37
C PRO A 51 -0.79 23.48 -0.53
N PHE A 52 0.32 24.13 -0.17
CA PHE A 52 1.64 23.50 -0.14
C PHE A 52 1.71 22.34 0.85
N LEU A 53 1.19 22.51 2.09
CA LEU A 53 1.18 21.44 3.11
C LEU A 53 0.31 20.26 2.69
N VAL A 54 -0.84 20.52 2.05
CA VAL A 54 -1.70 19.45 1.49
C VAL A 54 -0.95 18.68 0.40
N GLY A 55 -0.27 19.39 -0.50
CA GLY A 55 0.56 18.79 -1.55
C GLY A 55 1.70 17.96 -0.98
N VAL A 56 2.37 18.43 0.08
CA VAL A 56 3.42 17.68 0.78
C VAL A 56 2.84 16.44 1.46
N ALA A 57 1.70 16.54 2.13
CA ALA A 57 1.06 15.41 2.82
C ALA A 57 0.67 14.29 1.84
N ILE A 58 0.13 14.63 0.67
CA ILE A 58 -0.18 13.66 -0.38
C ILE A 58 1.10 13.15 -1.06
N GLY A 59 2.05 14.04 -1.34
CA GLY A 59 3.28 13.73 -2.04
C GLY A 59 4.23 12.82 -1.25
N ILE A 60 4.35 13.03 0.07
CA ILE A 60 5.23 12.25 0.92
C ILE A 60 4.80 10.77 0.96
N TYR A 61 3.50 10.50 0.86
CA TYR A 61 2.98 9.14 0.75
C TYR A 61 3.52 8.43 -0.50
N GLY A 62 3.40 9.05 -1.67
CA GLY A 62 3.90 8.47 -2.92
C GLY A 62 5.42 8.36 -2.95
N PHE A 63 6.11 9.38 -2.43
CA PHE A 63 7.57 9.41 -2.35
C PHE A 63 8.13 8.31 -1.44
N THR A 64 7.61 8.19 -0.20
CA THR A 64 8.03 7.14 0.73
C THR A 64 7.66 5.76 0.22
N GLN A 65 6.48 5.61 -0.40
CA GLN A 65 6.09 4.34 -1.03
C GLN A 65 7.07 3.95 -2.12
N GLY A 66 7.37 4.82 -3.09
CA GLY A 66 8.31 4.51 -4.18
C GLY A 66 9.73 4.21 -3.66
N LEU A 67 10.21 5.02 -2.72
CA LEU A 67 11.56 4.90 -2.17
C LEU A 67 11.75 3.60 -1.36
N LEU A 68 10.77 3.23 -0.52
CA LEU A 68 10.87 2.09 0.39
C LEU A 68 10.33 0.79 -0.20
N GLN A 69 9.45 0.84 -1.20
CA GLN A 69 8.80 -0.36 -1.75
C GLN A 69 9.81 -1.32 -2.39
N VAL A 70 10.80 -0.82 -3.15
CA VAL A 70 11.81 -1.68 -3.78
C VAL A 70 12.73 -2.31 -2.71
N PRO A 71 13.36 -1.53 -1.79
CA PRO A 71 14.21 -2.11 -0.74
C PRO A 71 13.46 -3.08 0.18
N LEU A 72 12.25 -2.72 0.64
CA LEU A 72 11.48 -3.59 1.54
C LEU A 72 10.91 -4.81 0.82
N GLY A 73 10.61 -4.70 -0.47
CA GLY A 73 10.24 -5.84 -1.31
C GLY A 73 11.40 -6.85 -1.41
N MET A 74 12.59 -6.37 -1.76
CA MET A 74 13.80 -7.21 -1.80
C MET A 74 14.14 -7.81 -0.43
N LEU A 75 13.99 -7.04 0.64
CA LEU A 75 14.22 -7.53 2.00
C LEU A 75 13.22 -8.64 2.36
N SER A 76 11.94 -8.44 2.03
CA SER A 76 10.87 -9.43 2.24
C SER A 76 11.13 -10.74 1.52
N ASP A 77 11.73 -10.70 0.34
CA ASP A 77 12.10 -11.92 -0.39
C ASP A 77 13.32 -12.61 0.21
N ARG A 78 14.22 -11.88 0.90
CA ARG A 78 15.43 -12.45 1.54
C ARG A 78 15.19 -13.05 2.93
N ILE A 79 14.46 -12.37 3.80
CA ILE A 79 14.22 -12.82 5.20
C ILE A 79 12.84 -13.45 5.41
N GLY A 80 12.04 -13.53 4.33
CA GLY A 80 10.65 -13.98 4.36
C GLY A 80 9.66 -12.83 4.53
N ARG A 81 8.45 -13.02 3.99
CA ARG A 81 7.39 -11.99 3.95
C ARG A 81 6.85 -11.62 5.33
N LYS A 82 6.74 -12.60 6.24
CA LYS A 82 6.07 -12.45 7.54
C LYS A 82 6.77 -11.43 8.46
N PRO A 83 8.10 -11.50 8.68
CA PRO A 83 8.82 -10.51 9.51
C PRO A 83 8.72 -9.08 8.98
N VAL A 84 8.81 -8.88 7.65
CA VAL A 84 8.74 -7.55 7.04
C VAL A 84 7.36 -6.92 7.19
N ILE A 85 6.29 -7.70 7.02
CA ILE A 85 4.91 -7.23 7.24
C ILE A 85 4.71 -6.80 8.71
N VAL A 86 5.18 -7.62 9.67
CA VAL A 86 5.06 -7.30 11.10
C VAL A 86 5.87 -6.05 11.45
N GLY A 87 7.10 -5.92 10.94
CA GLY A 87 7.91 -4.70 11.11
C GLY A 87 7.21 -3.45 10.57
N GLY A 88 6.62 -3.53 9.38
CA GLY A 88 5.84 -2.44 8.80
C GLY A 88 4.61 -2.08 9.65
N LEU A 89 3.90 -3.07 10.20
CA LEU A 89 2.77 -2.84 11.10
C LEU A 89 3.16 -2.15 12.41
N LEU A 90 4.34 -2.47 12.96
CA LEU A 90 4.86 -1.80 14.17
C LEU A 90 5.20 -0.33 13.87
N VAL A 91 5.87 -0.06 12.75
CA VAL A 91 6.17 1.32 12.32
C VAL A 91 4.88 2.11 12.11
N PHE A 92 3.88 1.49 11.47
CA PHE A 92 2.56 2.10 11.28
C PHE A 92 1.88 2.42 12.61
N ALA A 93 1.85 1.47 13.55
CA ALA A 93 1.23 1.67 14.86
C ALA A 93 1.91 2.81 15.64
N LEU A 94 3.24 2.88 15.61
CA LEU A 94 4.00 3.97 16.23
C LEU A 94 3.70 5.33 15.58
N GLY A 95 3.68 5.39 14.25
CA GLY A 95 3.33 6.60 13.51
C GLY A 95 1.90 7.08 13.81
N SER A 96 0.94 6.16 13.88
CA SER A 96 -0.44 6.47 14.26
C SER A 96 -0.55 6.97 15.71
N ALA A 97 0.20 6.39 16.64
CA ALA A 97 0.23 6.85 18.03
C ALA A 97 0.79 8.28 18.14
N VAL A 98 1.88 8.57 17.42
CA VAL A 98 2.45 9.93 17.39
C VAL A 98 1.47 10.92 16.80
N ALA A 99 0.82 10.60 15.67
CA ALA A 99 -0.17 11.45 15.04
C ALA A 99 -1.42 11.68 15.92
N ALA A 100 -1.79 10.72 16.77
CA ALA A 100 -2.90 10.88 17.70
C ALA A 100 -2.56 11.78 18.91
N MET A 101 -1.28 11.95 19.23
CA MET A 101 -0.80 12.78 20.35
C MET A 101 -0.48 14.23 19.95
N SER A 102 -0.46 14.55 18.65
CA SER A 102 -0.14 15.87 18.10
C SER A 102 -1.37 16.63 17.66
#